data_AF-A0A5B2Z409-F1
#
_entry.id   AF-A0A5B2Z409-F1
#
_cell.length_a   1.000
_cell.length_b   1.000
_cell.length_c   1.000
_cell.angle_alpha   90.00
_cell.angle_beta   90.00
_cell.angle_gamma   90.00
#
_symmetry.space_group_name_H-M   'P 1'
#
loop_
_entity.id
_entity.type
_entity.pdbx_description
1 polymer ?
#
loop_
_entity_poly.entity_id
_entity_poly.type
_entity_poly.pdbx_seq_one_letter_code
_entity_poly.pdbx_strand_id
1 'polypeptide(L)' 'MVNLDDFITRDELIPPNTHKFKHKILIGPDPKDTKKVLTGIPLIQNVTNQLVAWVEIRKEKDKYLP' A
#
# COMPACT_ATOMS: atom_id res chain seq x y z
N MET A 1 20.27 11.35 17.01
CA MET A 1 19.25 11.61 15.97
C MET A 1 18.12 10.65 16.29
N VAL A 2 16.97 11.16 16.73
CA VAL A 2 15.84 10.32 17.14
C VAL A 2 15.12 9.87 15.86
N ASN A 3 15.06 8.57 15.59
CA ASN A 3 14.41 8.06 14.41
C ASN A 3 12.89 7.99 14.69
N LEU A 4 12.08 8.64 13.87
CA LEU A 4 10.62 8.65 14.01
C LEU A 4 10.02 7.23 13.94
N ASP A 5 10.73 6.32 13.26
CA ASP A 5 10.40 4.90 13.18
C ASP A 5 10.48 4.17 14.54
N ASP A 6 11.16 4.74 15.56
CA ASP A 6 11.28 4.12 16.90
C ASP A 6 10.11 4.47 17.84
N PHE A 7 9.31 5.48 17.51
CA PHE A 7 8.22 5.99 18.36
C PHE A 7 6.83 5.62 17.88
N ILE A 8 6.73 5.17 16.63
CA ILE A 8 5.47 4.82 16.01
C ILE A 8 5.66 3.43 15.42
N THR A 9 5.07 2.42 16.05
CA THR A 9 5.01 1.12 15.38
C THR A 9 4.09 1.27 14.17
N ARG A 10 4.53 0.81 12.99
CA ARG A 10 3.77 1.02 11.73
C ARG A 10 2.34 0.49 11.77
N ASP A 11 2.06 -0.44 12.68
CA ASP A 11 0.71 -0.96 12.93
C ASP A 11 -0.18 0.00 13.74
N GLU A 12 0.37 0.92 14.54
CA GLU A 12 -0.37 1.99 15.24
C GLU A 12 -0.86 3.09 14.29
N LEU A 13 -0.33 3.15 13.06
CA LEU A 13 -0.77 4.10 12.02
C LEU A 13 -1.92 3.57 11.17
N ILE A 14 -2.36 2.34 11.39
CA ILE A 14 -3.49 1.78 10.66
C ILE A 14 -4.78 2.42 11.20
N PRO A 15 -5.55 3.13 10.37
CA PRO A 15 -6.82 3.69 10.80
C PRO A 15 -7.71 2.63 11.44
N PRO A 16 -8.38 2.93 12.56
CA PRO A 16 -9.19 1.97 13.28
C PRO A 16 -10.35 1.45 12.41
N ASN A 17 -10.82 0.24 12.71
CA ASN A 17 -11.92 -0.41 12.01
C ASN A 17 -11.68 -0.61 10.50
N THR A 18 -10.45 -0.97 10.16
CA THR A 18 -10.06 -1.35 8.81
C THR A 18 -9.53 -2.78 8.79
N HIS A 19 -9.50 -3.40 7.61
CA HIS A 19 -8.83 -4.67 7.37
C HIS A 19 -7.91 -4.59 6.15
N LYS A 20 -6.81 -5.34 6.22
CA LYS A 20 -5.91 -5.52 5.07
C LYS A 20 -6.48 -6.59 4.15
N PHE A 21 -6.43 -6.34 2.85
CA PHE A 21 -6.71 -7.39 1.88
C PHE A 21 -5.60 -8.44 1.90
N LYS A 22 -5.93 -9.71 1.62
CA LYS A 22 -4.94 -10.81 1.66
C LYS A 22 -3.88 -10.68 0.57
N HIS A 23 -4.25 -10.09 -0.56
CA HIS A 23 -3.42 -10.05 -1.75
C HIS A 23 -3.00 -8.62 -2.08
N LYS A 24 -1.81 -8.51 -2.65
CA LYS A 24 -1.32 -7.28 -3.25
C LYS A 24 -1.99 -7.06 -4.60
N ILE A 25 -2.37 -5.82 -4.89
CA ILE A 25 -3.08 -5.42 -6.11
C ILE A 25 -2.26 -4.35 -6.84
N LEU A 26 -2.44 -4.28 -8.16
CA LEU A 26 -1.94 -3.21 -9.02
C LEU A 26 -2.63 -1.89 -8.68
N ILE A 27 -1.83 -0.88 -8.34
CA ILE A 27 -2.31 0.51 -8.13
C ILE A 27 -2.25 1.27 -9.45
N GLY A 28 -1.15 1.10 -10.20
CA GLY A 28 -0.95 1.77 -11.49
C GLY A 28 0.52 1.80 -11.94
N PRO A 29 0.83 2.49 -13.05
CA PRO A 29 2.20 2.64 -13.54
C PRO A 29 3.05 3.51 -12.59
N ASP A 30 4.35 3.24 -12.51
CA ASP A 30 5.28 4.11 -11.77
C ASP A 30 5.50 5.41 -12.55
N PRO A 31 5.17 6.59 -12.00
CA PRO A 31 5.31 7.86 -12.70
C PRO A 31 6.76 8.22 -13.05
N LYS A 32 7.74 7.55 -12.44
CA LYS A 32 9.18 7.79 -12.67
C LYS A 32 9.84 6.75 -13.57
N ASP A 33 9.21 5.59 -13.76
CA ASP A 33 9.80 4.47 -14.50
C ASP A 33 8.69 3.71 -15.24
N THR A 34 8.57 3.97 -16.54
CA THR A 34 7.54 3.36 -17.38
C THR A 34 7.69 1.84 -17.53
N LYS A 35 8.80 1.25 -17.04
CA LYS A 35 9.03 -0.21 -17.02
C LYS A 35 8.55 -0.88 -15.73
N LYS A 36 7.98 -0.12 -14.81
CA LYS A 36 7.56 -0.60 -13.49
C LYS A 36 6.13 -0.19 -13.18
N VAL A 37 5.53 -0.96 -12.29
CA VAL A 37 4.22 -0.72 -11.72
C VAL A 37 4.32 -0.58 -10.21
N LEU A 38 3.38 0.19 -9.66
CA LEU A 38 3.14 0.30 -8.24
C LEU A 38 2.11 -0.76 -7.84
N THR A 39 2.47 -1.61 -6.90
CA THR A 39 1.56 -2.60 -6.30
C THR A 39 1.49 -2.36 -4.80
N GLY A 40 0.35 -2.62 -4.18
CA GLY A 40 0.16 -2.46 -2.74
C GLY A 40 -1.00 -3.28 -2.20
N ILE A 41 -1.07 -3.41 -0.89
CA ILE A 41 -2.19 -4.07 -0.21
C ILE A 41 -3.23 -3.00 0.12
N PRO A 42 -4.48 -3.11 -0.35
CA PRO A 42 -5.52 -2.16 0.00
C PRO A 42 -5.94 -2.37 1.45
N LEU A 43 -6.12 -1.24 2.13
CA LEU A 43 -6.70 -1.17 3.46
C LEU A 43 -8.15 -0.67 3.32
N ILE A 44 -9.10 -1.51 3.71
CA ILE A 44 -10.53 -1.27 3.50
C ILE A 44 -11.22 -0.99 4.83
N GLN A 45 -12.10 0.01 4.86
CA GLN A 45 -12.92 0.32 6.04
C GLN A 45 -14.11 -0.66 6.13
N ASN A 46 -14.31 -1.26 7.32
CA ASN A 46 -15.22 -2.40 7.48
C ASN A 46 -16.72 -2.10 7.30
N VAL A 47 -17.14 -0.85 7.51
CA VAL A 47 -18.57 -0.45 7.50
C VAL A 47 -19.02 0.04 6.12
N THR A 48 -18.16 0.83 5.47
CA THR A 48 -18.40 1.52 4.20
C THR A 48 -17.85 0.74 3.01
N ASN A 49 -16.98 -0.26 3.26
CA ASN A 49 -16.21 -0.99 2.26
C ASN A 49 -15.40 -0.07 1.33
N GLN A 50 -15.04 1.12 1.80
CA GLN A 50 -14.23 2.06 1.05
C GLN A 50 -12.73 1.80 1.25
N LEU A 51 -11.96 2.02 0.19
CA LEU A 51 -10.51 2.06 0.24
C LEU A 51 -10.05 3.29 1.02
N VAL A 52 -9.31 3.07 2.11
CA VAL A 52 -8.78 4.14 2.96
C VAL A 52 -7.35 4.48 2.60
N ALA A 53 -6.54 3.45 2.36
CA ALA A 53 -5.11 3.61 2.09
C ALA A 53 -4.55 2.39 1.34
N TRP A 54 -3.34 2.56 0.81
CA TRP A 54 -2.50 1.47 0.34
C TRP A 54 -1.35 1.29 1.32
N VAL A 55 -1.13 0.06 1.76
CA VAL A 55 0.02 -0.32 2.60
C VAL A 55 0.96 -1.24 1.82
N GLU A 56 2.19 -1.35 2.30
CA GLU A 56 3.22 -2.23 1.69
C GLU A 56 3.43 -1.96 0.18
N ILE A 57 3.41 -0.68 -0.20
CA ILE A 57 3.59 -0.26 -1.59
C ILE A 57 4.98 -0.69 -2.07
N ARG A 58 5.03 -1.39 -3.19
CA ARG A 58 6.27 -1.79 -3.86
C ARG A 58 6.26 -1.38 -5.32
N LYS A 59 7.46 -1.19 -5.85
CA LYS A 59 7.72 -1.05 -7.28
C LYS A 59 8.09 -2.42 -7.80
N GLU A 60 7.29 -2.95 -8.69
CA GLU A 60 7.51 -4.26 -9.30
C GLU A 60 7.73 -4.08 -10.80
N LYS A 61 8.54 -4.96 -11.41
CA LYS A 61 8.62 -5.02 -12.86
C LYS A 61 7.23 -5.39 -13.35
N ASP A 62 6.71 -4.64 -14.30
CA ASP A 62 5.44 -5.03 -14.90
C ASP A 62 5.64 -6.35 -15.66
N LYS A 63 4.81 -7.34 -15.34
CA LYS A 63 4.77 -8.61 -16.08
C LYS A 63 3.86 -8.51 -17.31
N TYR A 64 3.15 -7.38 -17.45
CA TYR A 64 2.23 -7.05 -18.54
C TYR A 64 2.76 -5.95 -19.46
N LEU A 65 3.93 -5.37 -19.18
CA LEU A 65 4.61 -4.53 -20.16
C LEU A 65 5.19 -5.43 -21.26
N PRO A 66 4.95 -5.09 -22.53
CA PRO A 66 5.50 -5.83 -23.67
C PRO A 66 7.04 -5.80 -23.69
#